data_AF-A0A2H5ZYK3-F1
#
_entry.id   AF-A0A2H5ZYK3-F1
#
_cell.length_a   1.000
_cell.length_b   1.000
_cell.length_c   1.000
_cell.angle_alpha   90.00
_cell.angle_beta   90.00
_cell.angle_gamma   90.00
#
_symmetry.space_group_name_H-M   'P 1'
#
loop_
_entity.id
_entity.type
_entity.pdbx_description
1 polymer ?
#
loop_
_entity_poly.entity_id
_entity_poly.type
_entity_poly.pdbx_seq_one_letter_code
_entity_poly.pdbx_strand_id
1 'polypeptide(L)' 'MRLYREAFRRLAEDAAFRQEAERLGFEVVYTPGEACLRIVEEVLASPPAVVRVFKSFFRFGE' A
#
# COMPACT_ATOMS: atom_id res chain seq x y z
N MET A 1 17.34 9.27 5.29
CA MET A 1 16.18 9.23 4.38
C MET A 1 16.44 8.45 3.09
N ARG A 2 17.46 8.81 2.28
CA ARG A 2 17.81 8.06 1.05
C ARG A 2 18.07 6.56 1.26
N LEU A 3 18.82 6.21 2.30
CA LEU A 3 19.15 4.81 2.65
C LEU A 3 17.90 3.94 2.87
N TYR A 4 16.90 4.45 3.59
CA TYR A 4 15.65 3.72 3.82
C TYR A 4 14.87 3.52 2.52
N ARG A 5 14.77 4.54 1.67
CA ARG A 5 14.08 4.42 0.37
C ARG A 5 14.72 3.35 -0.51
N GLU A 6 16.04 3.30 -0.52
CA GLU A 6 16.79 2.31 -1.29
C GLU A 6 16.66 0.90 -0.70
N ALA A 7 16.68 0.77 0.63
CA ALA A 7 16.43 -0.50 1.31
C ALA A 7 15.03 -1.04 1.01
N PHE A 8 13.98 -0.20 1.08
CA PHE A 8 12.61 -0.58 0.74
C PHE A 8 12.46 -1.00 -0.72
N ARG A 9 13.12 -0.29 -1.64
CA ARG A 9 13.13 -0.66 -3.05
C ARG A 9 13.76 -2.04 -3.25
N ARG A 10 14.93 -2.27 -2.66
CA ARG A 10 15.62 -3.57 -2.76
C ARG A 10 14.81 -4.70 -2.15
N LEU A 11 14.15 -4.48 -1.01
CA LEU A 11 13.26 -5.47 -0.40
C LEU A 11 12.07 -5.79 -1.31
N ALA A 12 11.43 -4.77 -1.90
CA ALA A 12 10.33 -4.97 -2.83
C ALA A 12 10.74 -5.69 -4.12
N GLU A 13 12.03 -5.77 -4.42
CA GLU A 13 12.63 -6.52 -5.53
C GLU A 13 13.19 -7.89 -5.10
N ASP A 14 13.23 -8.19 -3.79
CA ASP A 14 13.76 -9.44 -3.25
C ASP A 14 12.85 -10.64 -3.55
N ALA A 15 13.43 -11.71 -4.09
CA ALA A 15 12.68 -12.86 -4.56
C ALA A 15 12.06 -13.68 -3.42
N ALA A 16 12.76 -13.84 -2.29
CA ALA A 16 12.26 -14.59 -1.15
C ALA A 16 11.10 -13.84 -0.49
N PHE A 17 11.23 -12.52 -0.36
CA PHE A 17 10.18 -11.65 0.13
C PHE A 17 8.93 -11.70 -0.76
N ARG A 18 9.11 -11.62 -2.08
CA ARG A 18 7.99 -11.70 -3.04
C ARG A 18 7.27 -13.03 -2.99
N GLN A 19 8.00 -14.14 -2.94
CA GLN A 19 7.41 -15.48 -2.86
C GLN A 19 6.59 -15.66 -1.58
N GLU A 20 7.10 -15.16 -0.45
CA GLU A 20 6.39 -15.23 0.81
C GLU A 20 5.13 -14.36 0.80
N ALA A 21 5.23 -13.14 0.25
CA ALA A 21 4.08 -12.26 0.10
C ALA A 21 3.00 -12.88 -0.81
N GLU A 22 3.41 -13.46 -1.95
CA GLU A 22 2.50 -14.16 -2.86
C GLU A 22 1.82 -15.37 -2.19
N ARG A 23 2.58 -16.15 -1.41
CA ARG A 23 2.04 -17.27 -0.61
C ARG A 23 0.98 -16.81 0.39
N LEU A 24 1.12 -15.59 0.92
CA LEU A 24 0.18 -14.95 1.83
C LEU A 24 -0.96 -14.21 1.10
N GLY A 25 -0.99 -14.24 -0.24
CA GLY A 25 -2.03 -13.62 -1.05
C GLY A 25 -1.82 -12.12 -1.30
N PHE A 26 -0.62 -11.61 -1.07
CA PHE A 26 -0.27 -10.21 -1.32
C PHE A 26 0.47 -10.04 -2.65
N GLU A 27 0.13 -8.98 -3.38
CA GLU A 27 0.91 -8.50 -4.52
C GLU A 27 1.89 -7.42 -4.03
N VAL A 28 3.19 -7.63 -4.26
CA VAL A 28 4.23 -6.66 -3.86
C VAL A 28 4.52 -5.71 -5.01
N VAL A 29 4.10 -4.46 -4.87
CA VAL A 29 4.41 -3.36 -5.80
C VAL A 29 5.16 -2.26 -5.07
N TYR A 30 6.37 -1.95 -5.55
CA TYR A 30 7.11 -0.81 -5.00
C TYR A 30 6.41 0.50 -5.37
N THR A 31 6.00 1.26 -4.36
CA THR A 31 5.38 2.58 -4.53
C THR A 31 6.27 3.65 -3.90
N PRO A 32 6.70 4.68 -4.66
CA PRO A 32 7.45 5.81 -4.09
C PRO A 32 6.67 6.52 -2.99
N GLY A 33 7.36 7.02 -1.96
CA GLY A 33 6.71 7.66 -0.81
C GLY A 33 5.85 8.87 -1.18
N GLU A 34 6.26 9.63 -2.19
CA GLU A 34 5.50 10.76 -2.73
C GLU A 34 4.17 10.30 -3.36
N ALA A 35 4.14 9.13 -4.00
CA ALA A 35 2.92 8.54 -4.54
C ALA A 35 2.02 8.01 -3.42
N CYS A 36 2.60 7.40 -2.37
CA CYS A 36 1.84 7.00 -1.18
C CYS A 36 1.16 8.19 -0.51
N LEU A 37 1.88 9.31 -0.36
CA LEU A 37 1.34 10.52 0.25
C LEU A 37 0.14 11.06 -0.54
N ARG A 38 0.26 11.12 -1.88
CA ARG A 38 -0.84 11.53 -2.74
C ARG A 38 -2.09 10.66 -2.56
N ILE A 39 -1.92 9.34 -2.51
CA ILE A 39 -3.04 8.41 -2.30
C ILE A 39 -3.69 8.68 -0.93
N VAL A 40 -2.89 8.87 0.12
CA VAL A 40 -3.40 9.18 1.46
C VAL A 40 -4.18 10.50 1.44
N GLU A 41 -3.65 11.54 0.82
CA GLU A 41 -4.30 12.84 0.69
C GLU A 41 -5.63 12.73 -0.10
N GLU A 42 -5.65 11.99 -1.21
CA GLU A 42 -6.85 11.73 -2.02
C GLU A 42 -7.93 11.00 -1.21
N VAL A 43 -7.54 9.98 -0.42
CA VAL A 43 -8.44 9.24 0.45
C VAL A 43 -8.98 10.13 1.58
N LEU A 44 -8.14 10.93 2.22
CA LEU A 44 -8.54 11.82 3.31
C LEU A 44 -9.41 12.99 2.83
N ALA A 45 -9.19 13.46 1.60
CA ALA A 45 -10.01 14.49 0.97
C ALA A 45 -11.33 13.95 0.40
N SER A 46 -11.53 12.62 0.41
CA SER A 46 -12.72 12.02 -0.17
C SER A 46 -14.00 12.43 0.59
N PRO A 47 -15.09 12.79 -0.12
CA PRO A 47 -16.35 13.15 0.52
C PRO A 47 -16.86 12.03 1.44
N PRO A 48 -17.50 12.36 2.58
CA PRO A 48 -18.01 11.36 3.53
C PRO A 48 -18.95 10.32 2.89
N ALA A 49 -19.66 10.69 1.83
CA ALA A 49 -20.50 9.78 1.06
C ALA A 49 -19.70 8.66 0.39
N VAL A 50 -18.52 8.94 -0.17
CA VAL A 50 -17.63 7.97 -0.82
C VAL A 50 -17.07 6.99 0.22
N VAL A 51 -16.60 7.52 1.35
CA VAL A 51 -16.08 6.70 2.46
C VAL A 51 -17.14 5.74 3.00
N ARG A 52 -18.41 6.19 3.11
CA ARG A 52 -19.53 5.34 3.53
C ARG A 52 -19.77 4.17 2.58
N VAL A 53 -19.73 4.41 1.27
CA VAL A 53 -19.88 3.36 0.25
C VAL A 53 -18.69 2.41 0.30
N PHE A 54 -17.47 2.90 0.47
CA PHE A 54 -16.29 2.03 0.56
C PHE A 54 -16.37 1.07 1.76
N LYS A 55 -16.81 1.56 2.92
CA LYS A 55 -17.05 0.74 4.13
C LYS A 55 -18.17 -0.29 3.98
N SER A 56 -19.09 -0.15 3.03
CA SER A 56 -20.09 -1.19 2.78
C SER A 56 -19.53 -2.38 2.00
N PHE A 57 -18.48 -2.16 1.21
CA PHE A 57 -17.83 -3.21 0.40
C PHE A 57 -16.63 -3.86 1.11
N PHE A 58 -15.92 -3.13 1.95
CA PHE A 58 -14.70 -3.61 2.60
C PHE A 58 -14.83 -3.54 4.13
N ARG A 59 -14.65 -4.68 4.80
CA ARG A 59 -14.39 -4.73 6.24
C ARG A 59 -12.89 -4.87 6.45
N PHE A 60 -12.28 -3.86 7.06
CA PHE A 60 -10.87 -3.90 7.44
C PHE A 60 -10.76 -4.41 8.88
N GLY A 61 -10.11 -5.55 9.06
CA GLY A 61 -9.85 -6.17 10.37
C GLY A 61 -11.05 -6.95 10.93
N GLU A 62 -11.12 -8.23 10.55
CA GLU A 62 -11.43 -9.28 11.53
C GLU A 62 -10.11 -9.87 12.04
#